data_AF-A0A965H462-F1
#
_entry.id   AF-A0A965H462-F1
#
_cell.length_a   1.000
_cell.length_b   1.000
_cell.length_c   1.000
_cell.angle_alpha   90.00
_cell.angle_beta   90.00
_cell.angle_gamma   90.00
#
_symmetry.space_group_name_H-M   'P 1'
#
loop_
_entity.id
_entity.type
_entity.pdbx_description
1 polymer ?
#
loop_
_entity_poly.entity_id
_entity_poly.type
_entity_poly.pdbx_seq_one_letter_code
_entity_poly.pdbx_strand_id
1 'polypeptide(L)'
;MASNSLSIGSGATWSFLNRTGGTTTYYYTTSDSAGLTLTGAGAAVNVAPKAVITQSGTVTGGFGLTVSGAGTVMMSGANDYTGGTSVSAGTIIKAGSATAFGTGAVTVAASGSTGGAVDLNGQTMTSTGTLTLRGTGVSVDGVSTGALFNSSSTTASYAGLVALASASSIVGNTGGIILSNTSATGITGNFALTLGGAQGGRIDSRIAFTTTAGTLTKQDAGTWTLNGASTVTSTTTISAGVLKAGHANALGPTTGAGAITVSSGAALDLNGQAVTSTGTLTLNGTGINNGGALMNSGAAASYAGLMALGSDSSIIGGSGTIALGNTGTINGSGKNLTLGGAQGGSI
;
A
#
# COMPACT_ATOMS: atom_id res chain seq x y z
N MET A 1 28.93 32.12 -21.64
CA MET A 1 29.56 31.68 -20.37
C MET A 1 28.81 32.33 -19.22
N ALA A 2 28.47 31.53 -18.20
CA ALA A 2 27.94 31.90 -16.88
C ALA A 2 26.69 32.81 -16.87
N SER A 3 25.58 32.37 -16.26
CA SER A 3 25.52 32.38 -14.81
C SER A 3 24.76 31.18 -14.25
N ASN A 4 25.53 30.25 -13.66
CA ASN A 4 25.07 29.49 -12.51
C ASN A 4 24.88 30.50 -11.38
N SER A 5 23.66 30.69 -10.91
CA SER A 5 23.39 31.42 -9.66
C SER A 5 22.36 30.63 -8.88
N LEU A 6 22.88 29.62 -8.18
CA LEU A 6 22.28 29.01 -7.00
C LEU A 6 22.03 30.13 -5.97
N SER A 7 20.76 30.43 -5.71
CA SER A 7 20.31 31.17 -4.53
C SER A 7 19.50 30.22 -3.66
N ILE A 8 19.90 30.13 -2.39
CA ILE A 8 19.46 29.19 -1.37
C ILE A 8 18.40 29.92 -0.52
N GLY A 9 17.12 29.55 -0.62
CA GLY A 9 16.04 30.05 0.27
C GLY A 9 14.63 29.97 -0.32
N SER A 10 13.68 29.44 0.47
CA SER A 10 12.31 28.99 0.18
C SER A 10 11.52 29.59 -1.01
N GLY A 11 11.11 28.73 -1.95
CA GLY A 11 9.98 28.99 -2.87
C GLY A 11 10.25 28.63 -4.34
N ALA A 12 9.88 27.40 -4.72
CA ALA A 12 9.89 26.77 -6.05
C ALA A 12 10.98 27.20 -7.06
N THR A 13 12.02 26.36 -7.17
CA THR A 13 12.71 26.13 -8.44
C THR A 13 12.40 24.70 -8.90
N TRP A 14 11.92 24.57 -10.13
CA TRP A 14 11.92 23.28 -10.82
C TRP A 14 12.54 23.45 -12.20
N SER A 15 13.27 22.44 -12.62
CA SER A 15 13.92 22.42 -13.93
C SER A 15 13.33 21.32 -14.78
N PHE A 16 12.88 21.65 -15.99
CA PHE A 16 12.50 20.66 -17.00
C PHE A 16 13.57 20.54 -18.07
N LEU A 17 13.99 19.31 -18.38
CA LEU A 17 14.92 19.02 -19.47
C LEU A 17 14.21 18.24 -20.58
N ASN A 18 13.91 18.89 -21.72
CA ASN A 18 13.45 18.21 -22.95
C ASN A 18 14.65 18.00 -23.89
N ARG A 19 15.04 16.76 -24.18
CA ARG A 19 16.38 16.46 -24.73
C ARG A 19 16.46 16.38 -26.25
N THR A 20 15.75 17.25 -26.95
CA THR A 20 16.06 17.61 -28.34
C THR A 20 16.45 19.09 -28.38
N GLY A 21 17.68 19.40 -27.94
CA GLY A 21 18.25 20.76 -27.96
C GLY A 21 19.12 21.16 -26.76
N GLY A 22 19.12 20.37 -25.66
CA GLY A 22 20.00 20.62 -24.50
C GLY A 22 19.61 21.80 -23.60
N THR A 23 18.42 22.36 -23.73
CA THR A 23 17.98 23.49 -22.90
C THR A 23 17.29 22.97 -21.63
N THR A 24 17.87 23.27 -20.47
CA THR A 24 17.21 23.12 -19.17
C THR A 24 16.39 24.38 -18.94
N THR A 25 15.06 24.25 -18.85
CA THR A 25 14.18 25.39 -18.53
C THR A 25 14.03 25.45 -17.02
N TYR A 26 14.42 26.57 -16.42
CA TYR A 26 14.24 26.82 -14.99
C TYR A 26 12.97 27.66 -14.79
N TYR A 27 12.11 27.20 -13.91
CA TYR A 27 10.91 27.92 -13.51
C TYR A 27 11.08 28.43 -12.08
N TYR A 28 10.66 29.67 -11.86
CA TYR A 28 10.56 30.30 -10.53
C TYR A 28 9.11 30.31 -10.00
N THR A 29 8.23 29.55 -10.64
CA THR A 29 6.81 29.43 -10.28
C THR A 29 6.54 28.06 -9.64
N THR A 30 5.52 28.02 -8.79
CA THR A 30 5.00 26.76 -8.20
C THR A 30 4.05 26.02 -9.14
N SER A 31 3.69 26.60 -10.29
CA SER A 31 2.76 26.00 -11.24
C SER A 31 3.14 26.31 -12.68
N ASP A 32 2.90 25.35 -13.56
CA ASP A 32 2.93 25.52 -15.01
C ASP A 32 1.69 24.91 -15.66
N SER A 33 0.97 25.73 -16.41
CA SER A 33 -0.24 25.36 -17.14
C SER A 33 0.02 25.09 -18.62
N ALA A 34 1.24 25.31 -19.10
CA ALA A 34 1.59 25.02 -20.49
C ALA A 34 1.57 23.50 -20.73
N GLY A 35 0.96 23.11 -21.85
CA GLY A 35 1.06 21.74 -22.32
C GLY A 35 2.49 21.42 -22.73
N LEU A 36 2.87 20.15 -22.58
CA LEU A 36 4.22 19.67 -22.81
C LEU A 36 4.18 18.36 -23.62
N THR A 37 5.08 18.22 -24.59
CA THR A 37 5.30 16.95 -25.29
C THR A 37 6.70 16.43 -24.99
N LEU A 38 6.78 15.20 -24.49
CA LEU A 38 8.02 14.45 -24.25
C LEU A 38 8.54 13.94 -25.60
N THR A 39 9.52 14.64 -26.18
CA THR A 39 10.01 14.38 -27.54
C THR A 39 11.33 13.61 -27.58
N GLY A 40 11.92 13.27 -26.43
CA GLY A 40 13.17 12.53 -26.37
C GLY A 40 13.41 11.82 -25.04
N ALA A 41 14.33 10.85 -25.06
CA ALA A 41 14.72 10.10 -23.86
C ALA A 41 15.43 10.99 -22.83
N GLY A 42 15.13 10.74 -21.55
CA GLY A 42 15.72 11.47 -20.41
C GLY A 42 14.96 12.74 -20.03
N ALA A 43 13.68 12.85 -20.41
CA ALA A 43 12.84 13.92 -19.88
C ALA A 43 12.80 13.83 -18.35
N ALA A 44 13.05 14.96 -17.69
CA ALA A 44 13.23 14.98 -16.25
C ALA A 44 12.71 16.26 -15.61
N VAL A 45 12.18 16.12 -14.40
CA VAL A 45 11.81 17.17 -13.46
C VAL A 45 12.61 16.96 -12.18
N ASN A 46 13.32 17.99 -11.72
CA ASN A 46 14.00 17.99 -10.42
C ASN A 46 13.36 19.05 -9.52
N VAL A 47 12.97 18.66 -8.31
CA VAL A 47 12.26 19.52 -7.36
C VAL A 47 13.07 19.72 -6.08
N ALA A 48 13.27 20.98 -5.71
CA ALA A 48 13.97 21.34 -4.49
C ALA A 48 13.32 20.73 -3.23
N PRO A 49 14.11 20.45 -2.17
CA PRO A 49 13.57 19.95 -0.90
C PRO A 49 12.40 20.79 -0.39
N LYS A 50 11.33 20.12 0.08
CA LYS A 50 10.10 20.75 0.61
C LYS A 50 9.29 21.60 -0.38
N ALA A 51 9.76 21.80 -1.62
CA ALA A 51 8.98 22.51 -2.62
C ALA A 51 7.85 21.61 -3.12
N VAL A 52 6.70 22.22 -3.38
CA VAL A 52 5.56 21.60 -4.05
C VAL A 52 5.35 22.36 -5.36
N ILE A 53 5.40 21.66 -6.47
CA ILE A 53 5.13 22.23 -7.80
C ILE A 53 3.93 21.54 -8.44
N THR A 54 3.26 22.22 -9.36
CA THR A 54 2.10 21.69 -10.07
C THR A 54 2.29 21.81 -11.58
N GLN A 55 2.24 20.69 -12.29
CA GLN A 55 2.07 20.67 -13.74
C GLN A 55 0.57 20.49 -14.05
N SER A 56 -0.07 21.58 -14.48
CA SER A 56 -1.50 21.62 -14.82
C SER A 56 -1.76 21.44 -16.31
N GLY A 57 -0.79 21.80 -17.17
CA GLY A 57 -0.90 21.53 -18.59
C GLY A 57 -0.73 20.05 -18.90
N THR A 58 -1.43 19.57 -19.93
CA THR A 58 -1.34 18.18 -20.39
C THR A 58 0.07 17.83 -20.85
N VAL A 59 0.60 16.71 -20.34
CA VAL A 59 1.87 16.10 -20.77
C VAL A 59 1.59 14.94 -21.72
N THR A 60 2.24 14.96 -22.87
CA THR A 60 2.02 14.04 -24.00
C THR A 60 3.33 13.42 -24.50
N GLY A 61 3.26 12.45 -25.42
CA GLY A 61 4.42 11.89 -26.11
C GLY A 61 4.84 10.47 -25.68
N GLY A 62 5.79 9.87 -26.40
CA GLY A 62 6.15 8.46 -26.23
C GLY A 62 7.29 8.17 -25.25
N PHE A 63 7.99 9.19 -24.76
CA PHE A 63 9.17 9.01 -23.91
C PHE A 63 8.83 9.07 -22.42
N GLY A 64 9.68 8.46 -21.59
CA GLY A 64 9.48 8.43 -20.15
C GLY A 64 9.86 9.73 -19.44
N LEU A 65 9.27 9.93 -18.26
CA LEU A 65 9.50 11.08 -17.37
C LEU A 65 10.22 10.62 -16.10
N THR A 66 11.34 11.26 -15.77
CA THR A 66 12.01 11.09 -14.46
C THR A 66 11.64 12.25 -13.53
N VAL A 67 11.15 11.95 -12.34
CA VAL A 67 10.86 12.91 -11.28
C VAL A 67 11.90 12.71 -10.18
N SER A 68 12.61 13.76 -9.79
CA SER A 68 13.74 13.71 -8.86
C SER A 68 13.77 14.90 -7.90
N GLY A 69 14.72 14.87 -6.95
CA GLY A 69 14.86 15.84 -5.88
C GLY A 69 14.14 15.43 -4.59
N ALA A 70 13.99 16.34 -3.63
CA ALA A 70 13.39 16.05 -2.32
C ALA A 70 12.08 16.82 -2.08
N GLY A 71 11.43 17.23 -3.17
CA GLY A 71 10.13 17.90 -3.15
C GLY A 71 8.99 17.04 -3.70
N THR A 72 7.87 17.69 -3.99
CA THR A 72 6.66 17.09 -4.54
C THR A 72 6.32 17.67 -5.91
N VAL A 73 6.04 16.81 -6.89
CA VAL A 73 5.43 17.19 -8.17
C VAL A 73 3.98 16.76 -8.19
N MET A 74 3.04 17.69 -8.26
CA MET A 74 1.64 17.40 -8.54
C MET A 74 1.38 17.43 -10.04
N MET A 75 0.98 16.29 -10.60
CA MET A 75 0.58 16.15 -12.01
C MET A 75 -0.94 16.28 -12.09
N SER A 76 -1.44 17.47 -12.40
CA SER A 76 -2.88 17.77 -12.42
C SER A 76 -3.49 17.84 -13.83
N GLY A 77 -2.66 17.94 -14.87
CA GLY A 77 -3.10 17.77 -16.25
C GLY A 77 -3.71 16.39 -16.51
N ALA A 78 -4.59 16.32 -17.52
CA ALA A 78 -5.04 15.04 -18.08
C ALA A 78 -3.95 14.51 -19.02
N ASN A 79 -2.97 13.81 -18.45
CA ASN A 79 -1.76 13.41 -19.16
C ASN A 79 -1.99 12.15 -20.01
N ASP A 80 -1.40 12.10 -21.20
CA ASP A 80 -1.55 11.00 -22.17
C ASP A 80 -0.21 10.38 -22.62
N TYR A 81 0.92 10.83 -22.06
CA TYR A 81 2.22 10.27 -22.40
C TYR A 81 2.26 8.76 -22.12
N THR A 82 2.93 8.02 -23.01
CA THR A 82 2.92 6.55 -23.00
C THR A 82 4.21 5.95 -22.43
N GLY A 83 5.26 6.75 -22.31
CA GLY A 83 6.48 6.36 -21.62
C GLY A 83 6.28 6.22 -20.11
N GLY A 84 7.16 5.45 -19.47
CA GLY A 84 7.09 5.23 -18.02
C GLY A 84 7.44 6.47 -17.20
N THR A 85 6.94 6.54 -15.97
CA THR A 85 7.32 7.55 -14.97
C THR A 85 8.26 6.92 -13.94
N SER A 86 9.46 7.47 -13.78
CA SER A 86 10.42 7.07 -12.75
C SER A 86 10.45 8.10 -11.64
N VAL A 87 10.15 7.71 -10.40
CA VAL A 87 10.15 8.59 -9.23
C VAL A 87 11.39 8.26 -8.39
N SER A 88 12.31 9.21 -8.29
CA SER A 88 13.58 9.02 -7.60
C SER A 88 13.39 8.95 -6.08
N ALA A 89 14.37 8.36 -5.39
CA ALA A 89 14.38 8.33 -3.93
C ALA A 89 14.31 9.75 -3.33
N GLY A 90 13.47 9.93 -2.31
CA GLY A 90 13.25 11.23 -1.67
C GLY A 90 12.21 12.13 -2.35
N THR A 91 11.73 11.79 -3.56
CA THR A 91 10.74 12.58 -4.29
C THR A 91 9.33 12.02 -4.13
N ILE A 92 8.35 12.92 -4.09
CA ILE A 92 6.92 12.55 -4.16
C ILE A 92 6.36 12.96 -5.51
N ILE A 93 5.70 12.04 -6.21
CA ILE A 93 4.80 12.38 -7.32
C ILE A 93 3.35 12.27 -6.82
N LYS A 94 2.55 13.31 -7.07
CA LYS A 94 1.20 13.45 -6.53
C LYS A 94 0.19 13.55 -7.66
N ALA A 95 -0.89 12.77 -7.56
CA ALA A 95 -1.96 12.80 -8.55
C ALA A 95 -2.84 14.05 -8.36
N GLY A 96 -3.03 14.82 -9.42
CA GLY A 96 -4.02 15.89 -9.48
C GLY A 96 -5.21 15.56 -10.39
N SER A 97 -5.16 14.45 -11.12
CA SER A 97 -6.22 13.96 -12.02
C SER A 97 -6.22 12.43 -12.10
N ALA A 98 -7.28 11.85 -12.66
CA ALA A 98 -7.41 10.39 -12.85
C ALA A 98 -6.37 9.79 -13.82
N THR A 99 -5.78 10.60 -14.71
CA THR A 99 -4.75 10.19 -15.68
C THR A 99 -3.40 10.88 -15.43
N ALA A 100 -3.17 11.35 -14.20
CA ALA A 100 -2.02 12.15 -13.81
C ALA A 100 -0.66 11.57 -14.24
N PHE A 101 -0.53 10.26 -14.37
CA PHE A 101 0.75 9.60 -14.66
C PHE A 101 0.85 9.01 -16.09
N GLY A 102 -0.03 9.43 -17.00
CA GLY A 102 -0.07 8.88 -18.36
C GLY A 102 -0.42 7.40 -18.36
N THR A 103 -0.14 6.70 -19.47
CA THR A 103 -0.47 5.27 -19.65
C THR A 103 0.70 4.33 -19.37
N GLY A 104 1.91 4.87 -19.27
CA GLY A 104 3.11 4.10 -18.95
C GLY A 104 3.16 3.57 -17.52
N ALA A 105 4.08 2.65 -17.27
CA ALA A 105 4.35 2.15 -15.91
C ALA A 105 4.88 3.27 -15.00
N VAL A 106 4.55 3.22 -13.71
CA VAL A 106 5.11 4.10 -12.69
C VAL A 106 6.07 3.29 -11.84
N THR A 107 7.31 3.72 -11.70
CA THR A 107 8.33 3.04 -10.89
C THR A 107 8.86 3.99 -9.84
N VAL A 108 8.72 3.64 -8.56
CA VAL A 108 9.44 4.35 -7.50
C VAL A 108 10.81 3.69 -7.28
N ALA A 109 11.85 4.51 -7.17
CA ALA A 109 13.20 4.08 -6.84
C ALA A 109 13.40 4.06 -5.32
N ALA A 110 14.35 3.26 -4.84
CA ALA A 110 14.76 3.22 -3.45
C ALA A 110 16.26 3.47 -3.28
N SER A 111 16.63 4.04 -2.13
CA SER A 111 17.99 4.15 -1.63
C SER A 111 18.03 3.49 -0.25
N GLY A 112 18.43 2.22 -0.19
CA GLY A 112 18.25 1.39 1.02
C GLY A 112 16.77 1.09 1.26
N SER A 113 16.30 1.30 2.51
CA SER A 113 14.89 1.04 2.88
C SER A 113 13.95 2.21 2.60
N THR A 114 14.46 3.43 2.39
CA THR A 114 13.67 4.60 1.99
C THR A 114 13.59 4.71 0.46
N GLY A 115 12.55 5.36 -0.07
CA GLY A 115 12.39 5.50 -1.52
C GLY A 115 11.66 6.77 -1.96
N GLY A 116 11.28 6.81 -3.23
CA GLY A 116 10.30 7.76 -3.75
C GLY A 116 8.89 7.33 -3.38
N ALA A 117 7.92 8.21 -3.53
CA ALA A 117 6.54 7.90 -3.19
C ALA A 117 5.55 8.38 -4.25
N VAL A 118 4.47 7.63 -4.39
CA VAL A 118 3.27 8.04 -5.14
C VAL A 118 2.19 8.41 -4.13
N ASP A 119 1.72 9.64 -4.22
CA ASP A 119 0.55 10.13 -3.49
C ASP A 119 -0.68 10.13 -4.43
N LEU A 120 -1.66 9.29 -4.14
CA LEU A 120 -2.88 9.21 -4.94
C LEU A 120 -3.84 10.38 -4.70
N ASN A 121 -3.67 11.13 -3.61
CA ASN A 121 -4.42 12.36 -3.34
C ASN A 121 -5.94 12.26 -3.56
N GLY A 122 -6.55 11.17 -3.13
CA GLY A 122 -8.00 10.94 -3.25
C GLY A 122 -8.50 10.68 -4.67
N GLN A 123 -7.61 10.45 -5.63
CA GLN A 123 -7.99 10.19 -7.01
C GLN A 123 -8.34 8.73 -7.25
N THR A 124 -9.33 8.52 -8.12
CA THR A 124 -9.58 7.24 -8.78
C THR A 124 -8.75 7.19 -10.06
N MET A 125 -7.59 6.52 -10.00
CA MET A 125 -6.68 6.43 -11.15
C MET A 125 -7.25 5.48 -12.21
N THR A 126 -7.43 5.98 -13.44
CA THR A 126 -7.97 5.22 -14.58
C THR A 126 -6.92 4.85 -15.61
N SER A 127 -5.81 5.58 -15.66
CA SER A 127 -4.66 5.25 -16.50
C SER A 127 -3.61 4.56 -15.65
N THR A 128 -3.44 3.24 -15.82
CA THR A 128 -2.86 2.40 -14.77
C THR A 128 -1.83 1.40 -15.27
N GLY A 129 -0.75 1.89 -15.87
CA GLY A 129 0.44 1.06 -16.08
C GLY A 129 0.89 0.37 -14.77
N THR A 130 1.76 -0.63 -14.86
CA THR A 130 2.24 -1.31 -13.65
C THR A 130 2.88 -0.30 -12.68
N LEU A 131 2.44 -0.30 -11.43
CA LEU A 131 3.07 0.44 -10.35
C LEU A 131 4.12 -0.44 -9.68
N THR A 132 5.39 -0.12 -9.90
CA THR A 132 6.52 -0.84 -9.30
C THR A 132 6.97 -0.10 -8.04
N LEU A 133 6.83 -0.75 -6.88
CA LEU A 133 7.15 -0.21 -5.56
C LEU A 133 8.52 -0.68 -5.05
N ARG A 134 9.26 0.24 -4.44
CA ARG A 134 10.54 0.00 -3.78
C ARG A 134 10.63 0.87 -2.52
N GLY A 135 10.89 0.24 -1.38
CA GLY A 135 11.15 0.92 -0.11
C GLY A 135 9.88 1.41 0.59
N THR A 136 10.06 2.12 1.69
CA THR A 136 8.97 2.64 2.53
C THR A 136 8.52 4.05 2.14
N GLY A 137 8.93 4.54 0.96
CA GLY A 137 8.63 5.89 0.51
C GLY A 137 9.49 6.96 1.17
N VAL A 138 8.96 8.18 1.21
CA VAL A 138 9.65 9.38 1.70
C VAL A 138 9.39 9.56 3.19
N SER A 139 10.38 10.03 3.95
CA SER A 139 10.19 10.46 5.33
C SER A 139 9.86 11.94 5.35
N VAL A 140 8.68 12.30 5.84
CA VAL A 140 8.24 13.67 6.06
C VAL A 140 8.09 13.87 7.56
N ASP A 141 8.88 14.78 8.13
CA ASP A 141 8.91 15.07 9.57
C ASP A 141 9.08 13.83 10.46
N GLY A 142 9.91 12.87 10.00
CA GLY A 142 10.22 11.64 10.71
C GLY A 142 9.21 10.51 10.53
N VAL A 143 8.13 10.74 9.79
CA VAL A 143 7.10 9.74 9.49
C VAL A 143 7.23 9.30 8.03
N SER A 144 7.32 7.98 7.82
CA SER A 144 7.28 7.40 6.48
C SER A 144 5.90 7.58 5.87
N THR A 145 5.83 8.13 4.66
CA THR A 145 4.56 8.29 3.94
C THR A 145 4.01 6.97 3.44
N GLY A 146 4.86 5.98 3.19
CA GLY A 146 4.58 4.84 2.32
C GLY A 146 5.11 5.08 0.91
N ALA A 147 5.52 4.01 0.21
CA ALA A 147 5.88 4.10 -1.22
C ALA A 147 4.65 4.39 -2.10
N LEU A 148 3.47 3.95 -1.65
CA LEU A 148 2.18 4.38 -2.14
C LEU A 148 1.34 4.87 -0.96
N PHE A 149 0.79 6.08 -1.06
CA PHE A 149 -0.03 6.64 0.00
C PHE A 149 -1.15 7.53 -0.51
N ASN A 150 -2.02 7.94 0.41
CA ASN A 150 -3.10 8.88 0.12
C ASN A 150 -3.11 10.00 1.17
N SER A 151 -2.80 11.22 0.73
CA SER A 151 -2.83 12.41 1.56
C SER A 151 -4.19 13.12 1.61
N SER A 152 -5.20 12.64 0.88
CA SER A 152 -6.56 13.21 0.88
C SER A 152 -7.46 12.42 1.82
N SER A 153 -8.46 13.07 2.42
CA SER A 153 -9.50 12.38 3.19
C SER A 153 -10.44 11.54 2.31
N THR A 154 -10.49 11.82 1.01
CA THR A 154 -11.23 11.01 0.05
C THR A 154 -10.47 9.72 -0.21
N THR A 155 -11.15 8.58 -0.18
CA THR A 155 -10.57 7.28 -0.54
C THR A 155 -10.08 7.32 -1.99
N ALA A 156 -8.81 6.97 -2.20
CA ALA A 156 -8.19 6.90 -3.51
C ALA A 156 -8.20 5.45 -4.04
N SER A 157 -8.04 5.27 -5.36
CA SER A 157 -7.90 3.94 -5.94
C SER A 157 -6.86 3.85 -7.06
N TYR A 158 -6.23 2.69 -7.18
CA TYR A 158 -5.32 2.33 -8.27
C TYR A 158 -5.77 1.02 -8.93
N ALA A 159 -6.11 1.07 -10.22
CA ALA A 159 -6.63 -0.08 -10.96
C ALA A 159 -5.55 -0.89 -11.72
N GLY A 160 -4.29 -0.46 -11.65
CA GLY A 160 -3.18 -1.14 -12.34
C GLY A 160 -2.58 -2.27 -11.53
N LEU A 161 -1.70 -3.04 -12.17
CA LEU A 161 -0.90 -4.03 -11.46
C LEU A 161 0.04 -3.34 -10.48
N VAL A 162 0.32 -4.02 -9.36
CA VAL A 162 1.35 -3.60 -8.41
C VAL A 162 2.44 -4.65 -8.37
N ALA A 163 3.69 -4.24 -8.57
CA ALA A 163 4.86 -5.10 -8.48
C ALA A 163 5.79 -4.57 -7.38
N LEU A 164 6.24 -5.43 -6.49
CA LEU A 164 7.25 -5.08 -5.50
C LEU A 164 8.63 -5.41 -6.09
N ALA A 165 9.55 -4.45 -6.07
CA ALA A 165 10.95 -4.66 -6.46
C ALA A 165 11.91 -4.55 -5.26
N SER A 166 11.38 -4.28 -4.06
CA SER A 166 12.02 -4.48 -2.76
C SER A 166 10.94 -4.49 -1.67
N ALA A 167 11.35 -4.66 -0.40
CA ALA A 167 10.45 -4.46 0.74
C ALA A 167 9.77 -3.09 0.62
N SER A 168 8.44 -3.08 0.67
CA SER A 168 7.63 -1.91 0.32
C SER A 168 6.48 -1.69 1.28
N SER A 169 6.02 -0.44 1.39
CA SER A 169 4.84 -0.12 2.19
C SER A 169 3.78 0.65 1.42
N ILE A 170 2.52 0.35 1.73
CA ILE A 170 1.32 1.00 1.20
C ILE A 170 0.51 1.51 2.39
N VAL A 171 0.24 2.82 2.42
CA VAL A 171 -0.23 3.49 3.63
C VAL A 171 -1.46 4.36 3.33
N GLY A 172 -2.63 3.91 3.78
CA GLY A 172 -3.85 4.73 3.77
C GLY A 172 -3.93 5.60 5.01
N ASN A 173 -3.25 6.74 5.00
CA ASN A 173 -3.08 7.58 6.18
C ASN A 173 -4.22 8.59 6.38
N THR A 174 -4.35 9.58 5.48
CA THR A 174 -5.41 10.61 5.63
C THR A 174 -6.76 10.07 5.13
N GLY A 175 -6.71 9.30 4.04
CA GLY A 175 -7.83 8.57 3.47
C GLY A 175 -7.40 7.16 3.10
N GLY A 176 -8.38 6.29 2.88
CA GLY A 176 -8.12 4.90 2.48
C GLY A 176 -7.53 4.79 1.08
N ILE A 177 -6.99 3.60 0.78
CA ILE A 177 -6.54 3.22 -0.57
C ILE A 177 -7.28 1.96 -1.01
N ILE A 178 -7.73 1.92 -2.26
CA ILE A 178 -8.26 0.73 -2.92
C ILE A 178 -7.32 0.30 -4.04
N LEU A 179 -6.76 -0.91 -3.94
CA LEU A 179 -6.09 -1.56 -5.06
C LEU A 179 -7.11 -2.45 -5.77
N SER A 180 -7.68 -1.94 -6.86
CA SER A 180 -8.89 -2.49 -7.48
C SER A 180 -8.62 -3.49 -8.61
N ASN A 181 -7.35 -3.80 -8.91
CA ASN A 181 -7.03 -4.71 -10.00
C ASN A 181 -7.30 -6.16 -9.59
N THR A 182 -8.36 -6.77 -10.12
CA THR A 182 -8.73 -8.17 -9.81
C THR A 182 -8.08 -9.20 -10.74
N SER A 183 -7.03 -8.82 -11.49
CA SER A 183 -6.28 -9.75 -12.34
C SER A 183 -5.75 -10.93 -11.54
N ALA A 184 -5.66 -12.09 -12.20
CA ALA A 184 -5.01 -13.24 -11.62
C ALA A 184 -3.55 -12.93 -11.24
N THR A 185 -2.80 -12.11 -11.97
CA THR A 185 -1.39 -11.84 -11.60
C THR A 185 -1.23 -11.19 -10.22
N GLY A 186 -2.15 -10.29 -9.84
CA GLY A 186 -2.21 -9.68 -8.51
C GLY A 186 -1.00 -8.80 -8.17
N ILE A 187 -0.75 -8.61 -6.87
CA ILE A 187 0.44 -7.97 -6.33
C ILE A 187 1.60 -8.98 -6.36
N THR A 188 2.68 -8.65 -7.06
CA THR A 188 3.81 -9.55 -7.34
C THR A 188 5.12 -9.09 -6.72
N GLY A 189 6.21 -9.86 -6.87
CA GLY A 189 7.57 -9.47 -6.51
C GLY A 189 8.19 -10.26 -5.35
N ASN A 190 7.38 -10.93 -4.53
CA ASN A 190 7.83 -11.75 -3.41
C ASN A 190 8.77 -11.01 -2.43
N PHE A 191 8.45 -9.74 -2.14
CA PHE A 191 9.12 -8.96 -1.09
C PHE A 191 8.15 -8.69 0.05
N ALA A 192 8.70 -8.33 1.21
CA ALA A 192 7.91 -7.88 2.35
C ALA A 192 6.99 -6.72 1.94
N LEU A 193 5.69 -6.88 2.17
CA LEU A 193 4.68 -5.86 1.98
C LEU A 193 4.14 -5.43 3.34
N THR A 194 4.25 -4.14 3.62
CA THR A 194 3.67 -3.52 4.80
C THR A 194 2.44 -2.71 4.41
N LEU A 195 1.29 -3.06 4.98
CA LEU A 195 0.04 -2.32 4.88
C LEU A 195 -0.15 -1.49 6.15
N GLY A 196 -0.15 -0.17 6.02
CA GLY A 196 -0.22 0.75 7.16
C GLY A 196 -1.28 1.85 7.02
N GLY A 197 -1.18 2.84 7.90
CA GLY A 197 -2.01 4.05 7.92
C GLY A 197 -3.21 3.98 8.86
N ALA A 198 -3.64 5.16 9.33
CA ALA A 198 -4.76 5.32 10.27
C ALA A 198 -6.12 4.94 9.68
N GLN A 199 -6.32 5.10 8.37
CA GLN A 199 -7.56 4.67 7.68
C GLN A 199 -7.43 3.25 7.14
N GLY A 200 -6.24 2.88 6.66
CA GLY A 200 -5.99 1.58 6.02
C GLY A 200 -6.52 1.53 4.59
N GLY A 201 -7.22 0.47 4.20
CA GLY A 201 -7.65 0.33 2.82
C GLY A 201 -8.29 -1.00 2.45
N ARG A 202 -8.37 -1.24 1.16
CA ARG A 202 -8.93 -2.44 0.56
C ARG A 202 -8.03 -2.93 -0.57
N ILE A 203 -7.78 -4.23 -0.62
CA ILE A 203 -7.04 -4.88 -1.70
C ILE A 203 -7.99 -5.87 -2.37
N ASP A 204 -8.50 -5.51 -3.55
CA ASP A 204 -9.27 -6.41 -4.40
C ASP A 204 -8.35 -7.34 -5.22
N SER A 205 -7.09 -6.93 -5.39
CA SER A 205 -6.04 -7.76 -5.98
C SER A 205 -5.71 -8.99 -5.14
N ARG A 206 -5.39 -10.10 -5.81
CA ARG A 206 -4.67 -11.21 -5.18
C ARG A 206 -3.31 -10.73 -4.68
N ILE A 207 -2.86 -11.16 -3.50
CA ILE A 207 -1.45 -11.04 -3.09
C ILE A 207 -0.74 -12.35 -3.44
N ALA A 208 0.24 -12.30 -4.35
CA ALA A 208 0.85 -13.49 -4.96
C ALA A 208 2.24 -13.81 -4.40
N PHE A 209 2.35 -14.06 -3.10
CA PHE A 209 3.64 -14.30 -2.43
C PHE A 209 3.89 -15.79 -2.11
N THR A 210 4.70 -16.43 -2.94
CA THR A 210 4.93 -17.88 -2.92
C THR A 210 6.29 -18.32 -2.34
N THR A 211 7.08 -17.38 -1.82
CA THR A 211 8.42 -17.64 -1.25
C THR A 211 8.53 -17.01 0.14
N THR A 212 9.52 -17.44 0.92
CA THR A 212 9.75 -16.95 2.29
C THR A 212 10.05 -15.45 2.39
N ALA A 213 10.55 -14.82 1.32
CA ALA A 213 10.84 -13.39 1.29
C ALA A 213 9.57 -12.51 1.17
N GLY A 214 8.49 -13.04 0.63
CA GLY A 214 7.25 -12.29 0.39
C GLY A 214 6.35 -12.26 1.61
N THR A 215 6.74 -11.63 2.71
CA THR A 215 5.90 -11.55 3.92
C THR A 215 4.83 -10.47 3.80
N LEU A 216 3.73 -10.62 4.54
CA LEU A 216 2.68 -9.61 4.65
C LEU A 216 2.63 -9.07 6.07
N THR A 217 2.70 -7.76 6.25
CA THR A 217 2.54 -7.12 7.57
C THR A 217 1.42 -6.11 7.51
N LYS A 218 0.46 -6.18 8.43
CA LYS A 218 -0.52 -5.14 8.71
C LYS A 218 -0.09 -4.40 9.98
N GLN A 219 0.09 -3.09 9.88
CA GLN A 219 0.47 -2.20 10.96
C GLN A 219 -0.44 -0.98 11.06
N ASP A 220 -0.20 -0.13 12.06
CA ASP A 220 -0.97 1.08 12.38
C ASP A 220 -2.46 0.81 12.69
N ALA A 221 -3.18 1.85 13.13
CA ALA A 221 -4.53 1.71 13.68
C ALA A 221 -5.61 1.29 12.66
N GLY A 222 -5.41 1.56 11.37
CA GLY A 222 -6.44 1.39 10.35
C GLY A 222 -6.87 -0.06 10.10
N THR A 223 -7.90 -0.21 9.26
CA THR A 223 -8.36 -1.53 8.80
C THR A 223 -7.93 -1.76 7.36
N TRP A 224 -7.27 -2.88 7.09
CA TRP A 224 -7.05 -3.35 5.72
C TRP A 224 -7.94 -4.55 5.43
N THR A 225 -8.74 -4.47 4.36
CA THR A 225 -9.58 -5.59 3.90
C THR A 225 -8.95 -6.27 2.69
N LEU A 226 -8.78 -7.59 2.75
CA LEU A 226 -8.22 -8.40 1.68
C LEU A 226 -9.35 -9.16 0.95
N ASN A 227 -9.79 -8.62 -0.18
CA ASN A 227 -10.86 -9.18 -1.01
C ASN A 227 -10.33 -10.15 -2.09
N GLY A 228 -9.03 -10.10 -2.41
CA GLY A 228 -8.42 -11.02 -3.36
C GLY A 228 -8.19 -12.42 -2.78
N ALA A 229 -8.26 -13.44 -3.64
CA ALA A 229 -7.84 -14.80 -3.32
C ALA A 229 -6.30 -14.89 -3.26
N SER A 230 -5.72 -14.60 -2.10
CA SER A 230 -4.27 -14.54 -1.89
C SER A 230 -3.60 -15.92 -1.94
N THR A 231 -2.35 -15.96 -2.42
CA THR A 231 -1.51 -17.17 -2.44
C THR A 231 -0.28 -17.00 -1.56
N VAL A 232 -0.43 -16.31 -0.42
CA VAL A 232 0.63 -16.07 0.54
C VAL A 232 1.01 -17.38 1.24
N THR A 233 2.21 -17.90 0.98
CA THR A 233 2.77 -19.12 1.61
C THR A 233 3.74 -18.80 2.75
N SER A 234 4.08 -17.53 2.92
CA SER A 234 4.95 -16.97 3.95
C SER A 234 4.14 -16.40 5.13
N THR A 235 4.83 -15.85 6.11
CA THR A 235 4.19 -15.26 7.28
C THR A 235 3.34 -14.02 6.97
N THR A 236 2.14 -14.00 7.54
CA THR A 236 1.30 -12.81 7.68
C THR A 236 1.33 -12.34 9.13
N THR A 237 1.74 -11.10 9.38
CA THR A 237 1.80 -10.49 10.73
C THR A 237 0.79 -9.35 10.82
N ILE A 238 -0.01 -9.33 11.87
CA ILE A 238 -0.93 -8.24 12.19
C ILE A 238 -0.39 -7.60 13.46
N SER A 239 0.45 -6.58 13.30
CA SER A 239 1.17 -5.92 14.40
C SER A 239 0.33 -4.87 15.12
N ALA A 240 -0.62 -4.24 14.41
CA ALA A 240 -1.57 -3.28 14.97
C ALA A 240 -2.81 -3.13 14.06
N GLY A 241 -3.90 -2.61 14.64
CA GLY A 241 -5.17 -2.39 13.94
C GLY A 241 -5.80 -3.71 13.49
N VAL A 242 -6.62 -3.64 12.44
CA VAL A 242 -7.43 -4.78 11.97
C VAL A 242 -6.98 -5.23 10.58
N LEU A 243 -6.69 -6.52 10.42
CA LEU A 243 -6.72 -7.16 9.10
C LEU A 243 -8.06 -7.86 8.95
N LYS A 244 -8.76 -7.60 7.85
CA LYS A 244 -10.12 -8.09 7.62
C LYS A 244 -10.16 -9.00 6.39
N ALA A 245 -10.75 -10.17 6.54
CA ALA A 245 -10.95 -11.09 5.42
C ALA A 245 -12.11 -10.62 4.53
N GLY A 246 -11.88 -10.52 3.23
CA GLY A 246 -12.91 -10.26 2.23
C GLY A 246 -13.19 -11.44 1.31
N HIS A 247 -12.42 -12.52 1.46
CA HIS A 247 -12.50 -13.73 0.65
C HIS A 247 -12.12 -14.95 1.49
N ALA A 248 -12.63 -16.12 1.12
CA ALA A 248 -12.23 -17.41 1.70
C ALA A 248 -10.72 -17.69 1.70
N ASN A 249 -9.96 -17.08 0.78
CA ASN A 249 -8.51 -17.27 0.62
C ASN A 249 -7.74 -15.96 0.85
N ALA A 250 -8.36 -15.00 1.54
CA ALA A 250 -7.78 -13.69 1.81
C ALA A 250 -6.37 -13.78 2.46
N LEU A 251 -6.18 -14.77 3.34
CA LEU A 251 -4.95 -14.98 4.11
C LEU A 251 -3.99 -16.00 3.49
N GLY A 252 -4.33 -16.60 2.35
CA GLY A 252 -3.48 -17.60 1.70
C GLY A 252 -4.24 -18.79 1.09
N PRO A 253 -3.50 -19.72 0.46
CA PRO A 253 -4.08 -20.89 -0.20
C PRO A 253 -4.67 -21.90 0.80
N THR A 254 -5.46 -22.84 0.29
CA THR A 254 -6.05 -23.93 1.09
C THR A 254 -5.03 -24.96 1.56
N THR A 255 -3.86 -25.03 0.94
CA THR A 255 -2.77 -25.91 1.34
C THR A 255 -1.45 -25.14 1.26
N GLY A 256 -0.59 -25.33 2.27
CA GLY A 256 0.71 -24.66 2.32
C GLY A 256 0.64 -23.14 2.57
N ALA A 257 -0.47 -22.63 3.12
CA ALA A 257 -0.51 -21.25 3.60
C ALA A 257 0.48 -21.04 4.74
N GLY A 258 1.09 -19.85 4.78
CA GLY A 258 2.04 -19.52 5.83
C GLY A 258 1.34 -19.14 7.13
N ALA A 259 2.12 -19.07 8.21
CA ALA A 259 1.60 -18.76 9.55
C ALA A 259 1.04 -17.34 9.62
N ILE A 260 -0.02 -17.16 10.41
CA ILE A 260 -0.64 -15.87 10.69
C ILE A 260 -0.40 -15.54 12.16
N THR A 261 0.17 -14.39 12.46
CA THR A 261 0.39 -13.93 13.85
C THR A 261 -0.37 -12.65 14.11
N VAL A 262 -1.24 -12.66 15.12
CA VAL A 262 -1.90 -11.47 15.66
C VAL A 262 -1.13 -11.03 16.90
N SER A 263 -0.56 -9.83 16.87
CA SER A 263 0.15 -9.23 18.01
C SER A 263 -0.81 -8.67 19.06
N SER A 264 -0.32 -8.44 20.28
CA SER A 264 -1.09 -7.82 21.36
C SER A 264 -1.64 -6.46 20.93
N GLY A 265 -2.95 -6.27 21.14
CA GLY A 265 -3.66 -5.06 20.73
C GLY A 265 -4.06 -4.99 19.25
N ALA A 266 -3.81 -6.03 18.45
CA ALA A 266 -4.25 -6.14 17.06
C ALA A 266 -5.39 -7.16 16.91
N ALA A 267 -6.09 -7.16 15.77
CA ALA A 267 -7.17 -8.12 15.52
C ALA A 267 -7.19 -8.64 14.08
N LEU A 268 -7.57 -9.92 13.95
CA LEU A 268 -8.04 -10.51 12.70
C LEU A 268 -9.57 -10.54 12.71
N ASP A 269 -10.20 -9.91 11.72
CA ASP A 269 -11.66 -9.95 11.52
C ASP A 269 -12.02 -10.88 10.37
N LEU A 270 -12.77 -11.95 10.66
CA LEU A 270 -13.20 -12.93 9.66
C LEU A 270 -14.35 -12.46 8.77
N ASN A 271 -15.07 -11.40 9.15
CA ASN A 271 -16.07 -10.73 8.30
C ASN A 271 -17.10 -11.68 7.63
N GLY A 272 -17.59 -12.69 8.36
CA GLY A 272 -18.53 -13.68 7.83
C GLY A 272 -17.95 -14.59 6.75
N GLN A 273 -16.63 -14.66 6.61
CA GLN A 273 -15.99 -15.53 5.62
C GLN A 273 -15.72 -16.91 6.20
N ALA A 274 -15.94 -17.94 5.37
CA ALA A 274 -15.37 -19.26 5.59
C ALA A 274 -13.91 -19.24 5.09
N VAL A 275 -12.97 -18.86 5.96
CA VAL A 275 -11.55 -18.76 5.62
C VAL A 275 -10.95 -20.16 5.53
N THR A 276 -10.54 -20.55 4.33
CA THR A 276 -10.03 -21.89 4.00
C THR A 276 -8.51 -22.00 4.10
N SER A 277 -7.82 -20.91 4.43
CA SER A 277 -6.38 -20.92 4.69
C SER A 277 -6.02 -21.86 5.84
N THR A 278 -4.98 -22.69 5.64
CA THR A 278 -4.52 -23.67 6.62
C THR A 278 -3.29 -23.23 7.43
N GLY A 279 -2.89 -21.96 7.33
CA GLY A 279 -1.80 -21.43 8.14
C GLY A 279 -2.09 -21.61 9.64
N THR A 280 -1.06 -21.72 10.47
CA THR A 280 -1.29 -21.66 11.93
C THR A 280 -1.61 -20.22 12.32
N LEU A 281 -2.77 -20.00 12.94
CA LEU A 281 -3.16 -18.72 13.53
C LEU A 281 -2.67 -18.63 14.97
N THR A 282 -1.67 -17.79 15.21
CA THR A 282 -1.16 -17.49 16.55
C THR A 282 -1.80 -16.21 17.08
N LEU A 283 -2.51 -16.31 18.19
CA LEU A 283 -3.12 -15.17 18.88
C LEU A 283 -2.25 -14.73 20.06
N ASN A 284 -2.01 -13.43 20.16
CA ASN A 284 -1.37 -12.82 21.31
C ASN A 284 -2.27 -11.68 21.79
N GLY A 285 -2.92 -11.85 22.93
CA GLY A 285 -3.66 -10.79 23.63
C GLY A 285 -5.16 -10.80 23.33
N THR A 286 -5.85 -9.83 23.92
CA THR A 286 -7.32 -9.72 23.88
C THR A 286 -7.84 -8.89 22.69
N GLY A 287 -6.95 -8.54 21.78
CA GLY A 287 -7.21 -7.68 20.63
C GLY A 287 -7.50 -6.22 20.97
N ILE A 288 -8.06 -5.50 20.01
CA ILE A 288 -8.34 -4.06 20.12
C ILE A 288 -9.48 -3.84 21.11
N ASN A 289 -9.27 -3.01 22.14
CA ASN A 289 -10.28 -2.66 23.15
C ASN A 289 -10.97 -3.90 23.76
N ASN A 290 -10.21 -4.98 23.97
CA ASN A 290 -10.72 -6.28 24.44
C ASN A 290 -11.77 -6.92 23.52
N GLY A 291 -11.86 -6.51 22.25
CA GLY A 291 -12.83 -6.97 21.26
C GLY A 291 -12.50 -8.31 20.58
N GLY A 292 -11.43 -9.01 20.99
CA GLY A 292 -10.98 -10.25 20.38
C GLY A 292 -9.74 -10.07 19.53
N ALA A 293 -8.69 -10.88 19.77
CA ALA A 293 -7.58 -10.99 18.82
C ALA A 293 -8.03 -11.70 17.53
N LEU A 294 -9.00 -12.61 17.65
CA LEU A 294 -9.81 -13.07 16.54
C LEU A 294 -11.26 -12.61 16.76
N MET A 295 -11.84 -11.96 15.76
CA MET A 295 -13.21 -11.49 15.80
C MET A 295 -13.95 -11.78 14.50
N ASN A 296 -15.27 -11.59 14.54
CA ASN A 296 -16.11 -11.69 13.36
C ASN A 296 -17.19 -10.61 13.36
N SER A 297 -17.10 -9.69 12.42
CA SER A 297 -18.05 -8.58 12.24
C SER A 297 -19.11 -8.81 11.16
N GLY A 298 -19.21 -10.04 10.61
CA GLY A 298 -20.17 -10.39 9.56
C GLY A 298 -21.18 -11.46 10.00
N ALA A 299 -21.69 -12.22 9.01
CA ALA A 299 -22.48 -13.44 9.24
C ALA A 299 -21.62 -14.54 9.91
N ALA A 300 -22.13 -15.77 10.02
CA ALA A 300 -21.31 -16.88 10.54
C ALA A 300 -20.02 -17.05 9.72
N ALA A 301 -18.88 -17.16 10.42
CA ALA A 301 -17.56 -17.28 9.81
C ALA A 301 -16.86 -18.56 10.27
N SER A 302 -15.82 -18.97 9.56
CA SER A 302 -14.96 -20.07 9.98
C SER A 302 -13.49 -19.86 9.65
N TYR A 303 -12.62 -20.58 10.37
CA TYR A 303 -11.19 -20.62 10.09
C TYR A 303 -10.70 -22.07 10.06
N ALA A 304 -10.14 -22.49 8.91
CA ALA A 304 -9.75 -23.88 8.66
C ALA A 304 -8.37 -24.27 9.20
N GLY A 305 -7.52 -23.31 9.54
CA GLY A 305 -6.16 -23.55 10.03
C GLY A 305 -6.08 -24.01 11.48
N LEU A 306 -4.88 -24.40 11.91
CA LEU A 306 -4.57 -24.65 13.31
C LEU A 306 -4.58 -23.34 14.09
N MET A 307 -4.75 -23.42 15.41
CA MET A 307 -4.68 -22.27 16.29
C MET A 307 -3.66 -22.48 17.40
N ALA A 308 -2.91 -21.43 17.72
CA ALA A 308 -2.00 -21.37 18.85
C ALA A 308 -2.24 -20.09 19.68
N LEU A 309 -2.06 -20.19 20.99
CA LEU A 309 -2.09 -19.07 21.92
C LEU A 309 -0.65 -18.76 22.35
N GLY A 310 -0.12 -17.61 21.88
CA GLY A 310 1.19 -17.12 22.32
C GLY A 310 1.12 -16.42 23.69
N SER A 311 -0.06 -15.90 24.04
CA SER A 311 -0.38 -15.35 25.37
C SER A 311 -1.85 -15.61 25.71
N ASP A 312 -2.28 -15.15 26.89
CA ASP A 312 -3.70 -15.04 27.19
C ASP A 312 -4.39 -14.25 26.07
N SER A 313 -5.46 -14.82 25.52
CA SER A 313 -6.07 -14.35 24.28
C SER A 313 -7.58 -14.41 24.34
N SER A 314 -8.25 -13.66 23.46
CA SER A 314 -9.69 -13.72 23.30
C SER A 314 -10.13 -13.94 21.86
N ILE A 315 -11.23 -14.69 21.71
CA ILE A 315 -11.99 -14.87 20.48
C ILE A 315 -13.40 -14.37 20.75
N ILE A 316 -13.84 -13.38 19.97
CA ILE A 316 -15.13 -12.74 20.19
C ILE A 316 -15.94 -12.73 18.89
N GLY A 317 -17.03 -13.50 18.89
CA GLY A 317 -18.02 -13.42 17.82
C GLY A 317 -18.78 -12.10 17.93
N GLY A 318 -18.61 -11.18 16.97
CA GLY A 318 -19.34 -9.92 16.96
C GLY A 318 -20.81 -10.17 16.59
N SER A 319 -21.15 -9.92 15.33
CA SER A 319 -22.50 -10.13 14.76
C SER A 319 -22.77 -11.58 14.35
N GLY A 320 -21.74 -12.40 14.21
CA GLY A 320 -21.82 -13.80 13.78
C GLY A 320 -20.93 -14.72 14.61
N THR A 321 -21.25 -16.01 14.62
CA THR A 321 -20.43 -17.04 15.27
C THR A 321 -19.10 -17.24 14.54
N ILE A 322 -18.14 -17.85 15.23
CA ILE A 322 -16.85 -18.26 14.67
C ILE A 322 -16.73 -19.76 14.86
N ALA A 323 -16.66 -20.52 13.77
CA ALA A 323 -16.35 -21.94 13.80
C ALA A 323 -14.85 -22.15 13.53
N LEU A 324 -14.16 -22.84 14.44
CA LEU A 324 -12.78 -23.24 14.22
C LEU A 324 -12.77 -24.65 13.61
N GLY A 325 -11.96 -24.88 12.57
CA GLY A 325 -11.90 -26.18 11.89
C GLY A 325 -11.17 -27.26 12.68
N ASN A 326 -10.32 -26.86 13.64
CA ASN A 326 -9.44 -27.75 14.40
C ASN A 326 -9.51 -27.47 15.91
N THR A 327 -10.73 -27.45 16.45
CA THR A 327 -11.04 -27.05 17.83
C THR A 327 -10.34 -27.91 18.88
N GLY A 328 -10.09 -29.19 18.58
CA GLY A 328 -9.38 -30.14 19.44
C GLY A 328 -7.86 -29.99 19.47
N THR A 329 -7.27 -29.03 18.75
CA THR A 329 -5.80 -28.87 18.64
C THR A 329 -5.32 -27.45 18.91
N ILE A 330 -6.09 -26.65 19.66
CA ILE A 330 -5.62 -25.33 20.13
C ILE A 330 -4.41 -25.53 21.05
N ASN A 331 -3.23 -25.10 20.58
CA ASN A 331 -1.99 -25.19 21.33
C ASN A 331 -1.80 -23.94 22.20
N GLY A 332 -1.33 -24.09 23.44
CA GLY A 332 -1.13 -22.93 24.32
C GLY A 332 -1.16 -23.26 25.80
N SER A 333 -0.48 -24.35 26.20
CA SER A 333 -0.50 -24.84 27.58
C SER A 333 -0.23 -23.71 28.59
N GLY A 334 -1.12 -23.57 29.58
CA GLY A 334 -1.04 -22.53 30.61
C GLY A 334 -1.46 -21.12 30.15
N LYS A 335 -2.10 -20.96 28.99
CA LYS A 335 -2.71 -19.70 28.54
C LYS A 335 -4.22 -19.73 28.67
N ASN A 336 -4.80 -18.61 29.09
CA ASN A 336 -6.25 -18.45 29.14
C ASN A 336 -6.79 -18.09 27.76
N LEU A 337 -7.86 -18.77 27.35
CA LEU A 337 -8.66 -18.41 26.18
C LEU A 337 -10.02 -17.89 26.64
N THR A 338 -10.27 -16.61 26.40
CA THR A 338 -11.60 -16.03 26.65
C THR A 338 -12.44 -16.13 25.39
N LEU A 339 -13.60 -16.76 25.52
CA LEU A 339 -14.63 -16.79 24.48
C LEU A 339 -15.73 -15.80 24.83
N GLY A 340 -16.17 -15.02 23.85
CA GLY A 340 -17.23 -14.05 24.05
C GLY A 340 -17.99 -13.72 22.77
N GLY A 341 -18.89 -12.75 22.88
CA GLY A 341 -19.68 -12.29 21.75
C GLY A 341 -21.18 -12.34 21.97
N ALA A 342 -21.94 -11.56 21.17
CA ALA A 342 -23.40 -11.51 21.26
C ALA A 342 -24.06 -12.86 20.90
N GLN A 343 -23.42 -13.60 19.99
CA GLN A 343 -23.88 -14.93 19.57
C GLN A 343 -23.38 -16.08 20.47
N GLY A 344 -22.61 -15.76 21.52
CA GLY A 344 -21.86 -16.75 22.29
C GLY A 344 -20.64 -17.27 21.55
N GLY A 345 -19.55 -17.55 22.29
CA GLY A 345 -18.38 -18.21 21.74
C GLY A 345 -18.45 -19.71 22.01
N SER A 346 -18.50 -20.52 20.95
CA SER A 346 -18.31 -21.97 21.03
C SER A 346 -17.05 -22.35 20.27
N ILE A 347 -16.21 -23.17 20.89
CA ILE A 347 -15.13 -23.92 20.24
C ILE A 347 -15.72 -25.28 19.87
#